data_AF-B9J6P7-F1
#
_entry.id   AF-B9J6P7-F1
#
_cell.length_a   1.000
_cell.length_b   1.000
_cell.length_c   1.000
_cell.angle_alpha   90.00
_cell.angle_beta   90.00
_cell.angle_gamma   90.00
#
_symmetry.space_group_name_H-M   'P 1'
#
loop_
_entity.id
_entity.type
_entity.pdbx_description
1 polymer ?
#
loop_
_entity_poly.entity_id
_entity_poly.type
_entity_poly.pdbx_seq_one_letter_code
_entity_poly.pdbx_strand_id
1 'polypeptide(L)'
;MVVVVGPSGAGKDTLMNLAARHFAGRSDIHFVRRVITRYGDAGNEDHRSVSDADFDAMEQDGAFAVSWEAHGLKYGIPSDVEGELANGHLVVANGSRSVLHRFQAAFPKLKVINVTARREVLAERLIARGRESREDVMKRLERGSLTVQGSYDVADIDNSGTLEEAGRVIVAELETLIRR
;
A
#
# COMPACT_ATOMS: atom_id res chain seq x y z
N MET A 1 -0.54 -8.98 9.75
CA MET A 1 -0.75 -7.84 8.82
C MET A 1 0.30 -7.89 7.73
N VAL A 2 -0.09 -7.66 6.48
CA VAL A 2 0.81 -7.40 5.35
C VAL A 2 0.66 -5.93 4.96
N VAL A 3 1.77 -5.19 4.89
CA VAL A 3 1.77 -3.83 4.36
C VAL A 3 2.53 -3.78 3.05
N VAL A 4 1.85 -3.35 1.99
CA VAL A 4 2.42 -3.15 0.66
C VAL A 4 2.91 -1.71 0.56
N VAL A 5 4.20 -1.55 0.31
CA VAL A 5 4.87 -0.25 0.20
C VAL A 5 5.67 -0.15 -1.09
N GLY A 6 6.10 1.05 -1.46
CA GLY A 6 6.81 1.29 -2.72
C GLY A 6 6.58 2.68 -3.27
N PRO A 7 7.41 3.17 -4.21
CA PRO A 7 7.26 4.51 -4.78
C PRO A 7 5.94 4.68 -5.55
N SER A 8 5.58 5.93 -5.82
CA SER A 8 4.51 6.22 -6.78
C SER A 8 4.90 5.68 -8.16
N GLY A 9 3.95 5.10 -8.88
CA GLY A 9 4.22 4.46 -10.19
C GLY A 9 4.71 3.01 -10.12
N ALA A 10 5.03 2.48 -8.94
CA ALA A 10 5.47 1.08 -8.78
C ALA A 10 4.38 0.04 -9.08
N GLY A 11 3.11 0.45 -9.19
CA GLY A 11 2.00 -0.43 -9.52
C GLY A 11 1.39 -1.17 -8.32
N LYS A 12 1.59 -0.67 -7.08
CA LYS A 12 1.04 -1.26 -5.84
C LYS A 12 -0.46 -1.55 -5.93
N ASP A 13 -1.26 -0.53 -6.25
CA ASP A 13 -2.73 -0.67 -6.34
C ASP A 13 -3.13 -1.71 -7.39
N THR A 14 -2.43 -1.71 -8.54
CA THR A 14 -2.67 -2.68 -9.61
C THR A 14 -2.35 -4.11 -9.16
N LEU A 15 -1.21 -4.33 -8.50
CA LEU A 15 -0.84 -5.65 -7.98
C LEU A 15 -1.76 -6.11 -6.84
N MET A 16 -2.16 -5.20 -5.95
CA MET A 16 -3.11 -5.50 -4.90
C MET A 16 -4.48 -5.87 -5.47
N ASN A 17 -4.97 -5.15 -6.49
CA ASN A 17 -6.22 -5.47 -7.17
C ASN A 17 -6.15 -6.83 -7.89
N LEU A 18 -5.01 -7.16 -8.49
CA LEU A 18 -4.78 -8.48 -9.10
C LEU A 18 -4.83 -9.60 -8.05
N ALA A 19 -4.14 -9.41 -6.92
CA ALA A 19 -4.18 -10.35 -5.81
C ALA A 19 -5.59 -10.48 -5.23
N ALA A 20 -6.31 -9.37 -5.02
CA ALA A 20 -7.68 -9.38 -4.54
C ALA A 20 -8.63 -10.17 -5.46
N ARG A 21 -8.49 -10.03 -6.78
CA ARG A 21 -9.24 -10.83 -7.75
C ARG A 21 -8.88 -12.31 -7.69
N HIS A 22 -7.60 -12.64 -7.55
CA HIS A 22 -7.15 -14.02 -7.39
C HIS A 22 -7.76 -14.67 -6.13
N PHE A 23 -7.87 -13.92 -5.04
CA PHE A 23 -8.39 -14.39 -3.76
C PHE A 23 -9.88 -14.12 -3.53
N ALA A 24 -10.66 -13.73 -4.54
CA ALA A 24 -12.05 -13.28 -4.37
C ALA A 24 -13.00 -14.31 -3.71
N GLY A 25 -12.64 -15.60 -3.68
CA GLY A 25 -13.39 -16.67 -3.00
C GLY A 25 -12.93 -16.97 -1.57
N ARG A 26 -11.98 -16.21 -1.01
CA ARG A 26 -11.38 -16.45 0.31
C ARG A 26 -11.86 -15.40 1.31
N SER A 27 -12.63 -15.82 2.30
CA SER A 27 -13.14 -14.94 3.37
C SER A 27 -12.11 -14.66 4.47
N ASP A 28 -10.99 -15.37 4.46
CA ASP A 28 -9.89 -15.25 5.42
C ASP A 28 -8.77 -14.33 4.91
N ILE A 29 -9.01 -13.58 3.83
CA ILE A 29 -8.07 -12.62 3.25
C ILE A 29 -8.79 -11.30 3.02
N HIS A 30 -8.29 -10.24 3.64
CA HIS A 30 -8.93 -8.92 3.62
C HIS A 30 -8.00 -7.90 3.01
N PHE A 31 -8.39 -7.32 1.89
CA PHE A 31 -7.71 -6.18 1.28
C PHE A 31 -8.31 -4.90 1.85
N VAL A 32 -7.50 -4.13 2.56
CA VAL A 32 -7.98 -2.96 3.32
C VAL A 32 -8.36 -1.83 2.39
N ARG A 33 -9.62 -1.39 2.50
CA ARG A 33 -10.09 -0.13 1.95
C ARG A 33 -9.70 1.03 2.88
N ARG A 34 -8.56 1.66 2.63
CA ARG A 34 -8.05 2.76 3.48
C ARG A 34 -8.91 4.02 3.38
N VAL A 35 -8.89 4.83 4.42
CA VAL A 35 -9.56 6.15 4.46
C VAL A 35 -8.57 7.23 4.03
N ILE A 36 -8.96 8.14 3.13
CA ILE A 36 -8.07 9.16 2.58
C ILE A 36 -8.81 10.49 2.43
N THR A 37 -8.14 11.62 2.72
CA THR A 37 -8.68 12.98 2.48
C THR A 37 -8.66 13.42 1.01
N ARG A 38 -8.62 12.46 0.08
CA ARG A 38 -8.58 12.73 -1.36
C ARG A 38 -10.01 12.88 -1.87
N TYR A 39 -10.33 14.04 -2.46
CA TYR A 39 -11.62 14.28 -3.10
C TYR A 39 -11.78 13.45 -4.40
N GLY A 40 -12.85 12.66 -4.47
CA GLY A 40 -13.29 11.95 -5.68
C GLY A 40 -12.48 10.70 -6.07
N ASP A 41 -12.97 10.01 -7.11
CA ASP A 41 -12.48 8.72 -7.62
C ASP A 41 -11.22 8.89 -8.51
N ALA A 42 -10.27 9.73 -8.09
CA ALA A 42 -9.18 10.23 -8.93
C ALA A 42 -8.02 9.22 -9.16
N GLY A 43 -8.25 7.92 -8.98
CA GLY A 43 -7.25 6.86 -9.17
C GLY A 43 -7.80 5.42 -9.15
N ASN A 44 -6.92 4.46 -9.42
CA ASN A 44 -7.24 3.01 -9.49
C ASN A 44 -7.33 2.31 -8.11
N GLU A 45 -7.46 3.06 -7.02
CA GLU A 45 -7.47 2.51 -5.67
C GLU A 45 -8.86 2.59 -5.06
N ASP A 46 -9.38 1.44 -4.62
CA ASP A 46 -10.58 1.41 -3.78
C ASP A 46 -10.25 1.95 -2.38
N HIS A 47 -10.77 3.14 -2.10
CA HIS A 47 -10.58 3.83 -0.83
C HIS A 47 -11.87 4.54 -0.38
N ARG A 48 -11.96 4.86 0.91
CA ARG A 48 -13.03 5.71 1.46
C ARG A 48 -12.54 7.16 1.48
N SER A 49 -13.14 7.99 0.65
CA SER A 49 -12.90 9.43 0.62
C SER A 49 -13.65 10.13 1.77
N VAL A 50 -12.97 11.02 2.48
CA VAL A 50 -13.53 11.86 3.57
C VAL A 50 -12.95 13.28 3.48
N SER A 51 -13.57 14.25 4.14
CA SER A 51 -12.97 15.58 4.31
C SER A 51 -11.84 15.54 5.35
N ASP A 52 -10.96 16.55 5.38
CA ASP A 52 -9.96 16.68 6.45
C ASP A 52 -10.60 16.79 7.83
N ALA A 53 -11.71 17.52 7.95
CA ALA A 53 -12.44 17.66 9.20
C ALA A 53 -13.02 16.32 9.70
N ASP A 54 -13.60 15.53 8.79
CA ASP A 54 -14.12 14.19 9.13
C ASP A 54 -12.98 13.24 9.48
N PHE A 55 -11.85 13.30 8.77
CA PHE A 55 -10.68 12.48 9.08
C PHE A 55 -10.16 12.78 10.49
N ASP A 56 -10.07 14.07 10.85
CA ASP A 56 -9.59 14.50 12.17
C ASP A 56 -10.54 14.07 13.29
N ALA A 57 -11.86 14.14 13.06
CA ALA A 57 -12.84 13.60 14.00
C ALA A 57 -12.70 12.08 14.15
N MET A 58 -12.57 11.35 13.05
CA MET A 58 -12.35 9.89 13.06
C MET A 58 -11.06 9.50 13.80
N GLU A 59 -9.97 10.25 13.61
CA GLU A 59 -8.72 10.01 14.32
C GLU A 59 -8.86 10.24 15.83
N GLN A 60 -9.54 11.32 16.24
CA GLN A 60 -9.82 11.62 17.66
C GLN A 60 -10.70 10.54 18.31
N ASP A 61 -11.63 9.96 17.56
CA ASP A 61 -12.50 8.88 18.01
C ASP A 61 -11.82 7.49 18.00
N GLY A 62 -10.53 7.40 17.62
CA GLY A 62 -9.79 6.14 17.59
C GLY A 62 -10.19 5.20 16.45
N ALA A 63 -10.72 5.74 15.35
CA ALA A 63 -11.18 4.95 14.21
C ALA A 63 -10.05 4.35 13.35
N PHE A 64 -8.78 4.67 13.64
CA PHE A 64 -7.63 4.21 12.88
C PHE A 64 -6.63 3.44 13.74
N ALA A 65 -6.23 2.26 13.28
CA ALA A 65 -5.09 1.54 13.86
C ALA A 65 -3.75 2.21 13.48
N VAL A 66 -3.68 2.78 12.27
CA VAL A 66 -2.53 3.55 11.79
C VAL A 66 -3.01 4.70 10.93
N SER A 67 -2.59 5.92 11.24
CA SER A 67 -2.80 7.11 10.42
C SER A 67 -1.47 7.80 10.07
N TRP A 68 -1.44 8.52 8.95
CA TRP A 68 -0.30 9.36 8.56
C TRP A 68 -0.69 10.42 7.54
N GLU A 69 0.18 11.42 7.39
CA GLU A 69 0.07 12.44 6.34
C GLU A 69 1.18 12.25 5.30
N ALA A 70 0.83 12.43 4.02
CA ALA A 70 1.79 12.46 2.92
C ALA A 70 1.22 13.22 1.72
N HIS A 71 2.06 14.04 1.09
CA HIS A 71 1.68 14.79 -0.12
C HIS A 71 0.42 15.67 0.07
N GLY A 72 0.24 16.25 1.26
CA GLY A 72 -0.92 17.08 1.58
C GLY A 72 -2.24 16.32 1.74
N LEU A 73 -2.18 14.99 1.91
CA LEU A 73 -3.33 14.14 2.17
C LEU A 73 -3.10 13.36 3.46
N LYS A 74 -4.20 13.02 4.15
CA LYS A 74 -4.21 12.12 5.30
C LYS A 74 -4.66 10.73 4.86
N TYR A 75 -4.11 9.70 5.50
CA TYR A 75 -4.36 8.31 5.21
C TYR A 75 -4.58 7.57 6.52
N GLY A 76 -5.60 6.71 6.57
CA GLY A 76 -5.95 5.92 7.73
C GLY A 76 -6.21 4.46 7.37
N ILE A 77 -5.59 3.55 8.11
CA ILE A 77 -5.99 2.14 8.17
C ILE A 77 -7.05 2.03 9.26
N PRO A 78 -8.31 1.67 8.93
CA PRO A 78 -9.38 1.52 9.91
C PRO A 78 -8.99 0.57 11.05
N SER A 79 -9.49 0.82 12.26
CA SER A 79 -9.20 -0.02 13.44
C SER A 79 -9.90 -1.39 13.39
N ASP A 80 -10.95 -1.55 12.56
CA ASP A 80 -11.66 -2.82 12.38
C ASP A 80 -10.77 -3.96 11.85
N VAL A 81 -9.64 -3.64 11.22
CA VAL A 81 -8.63 -4.62 10.77
C VAL A 81 -8.07 -5.46 11.92
N GLU A 82 -8.09 -4.94 13.15
CA GLU A 82 -7.66 -5.69 14.34
C GLU A 82 -8.56 -6.90 14.60
N GLY A 83 -9.87 -6.77 14.35
CA GLY A 83 -10.82 -7.88 14.46
C GLY A 83 -10.52 -8.98 13.45
N GLU A 84 -10.23 -8.62 12.20
CA GLU A 84 -9.86 -9.58 11.16
C GLU A 84 -8.55 -10.31 11.49
N LEU A 85 -7.55 -9.57 11.98
CA LEU A 85 -6.30 -10.17 12.45
C LEU A 85 -6.52 -11.09 13.66
N ALA A 86 -7.41 -10.74 14.59
CA ALA A 86 -7.74 -11.56 15.75
C ALA A 86 -8.45 -12.87 15.34
N ASN A 87 -9.21 -12.86 14.25
CA ASN A 87 -9.81 -14.06 13.64
C ASN A 87 -8.79 -14.93 12.90
N GLY A 88 -7.51 -14.55 12.89
CA GLY A 88 -6.45 -15.25 12.17
C GLY A 88 -6.44 -14.98 10.67
N HIS A 89 -7.22 -14.00 10.19
CA HIS A 89 -7.27 -13.66 8.78
C HIS A 89 -6.02 -12.89 8.32
N LEU A 90 -5.69 -13.04 7.04
CA LEU A 90 -4.62 -12.28 6.40
C LEU A 90 -5.14 -10.92 5.95
N VAL A 91 -4.73 -9.85 6.65
CA VAL A 91 -5.05 -8.48 6.25
C VAL A 91 -3.92 -7.87 5.41
N VAL A 92 -4.25 -7.29 4.26
CA VAL A 92 -3.32 -6.67 3.30
C VAL A 92 -3.66 -5.20 3.10
N ALA A 93 -2.76 -4.29 3.45
CA ALA A 93 -2.96 -2.85 3.40
C ALA A 93 -1.94 -2.13 2.51
N ASN A 94 -2.38 -1.07 1.81
CA ASN A 94 -1.49 -0.17 1.09
C ASN A 94 -0.94 0.91 2.05
N GLY A 95 0.37 0.87 2.32
CA GLY A 95 1.03 1.74 3.28
C GLY A 95 2.15 2.60 2.70
N SER A 96 2.86 3.29 3.58
CA SER A 96 4.05 4.10 3.24
C SER A 96 5.27 3.64 4.05
N ARG A 97 6.44 3.61 3.38
CA ARG A 97 7.72 3.32 4.03
C ARG A 97 8.04 4.27 5.17
N SER A 98 7.63 5.53 5.08
CA SER A 98 7.90 6.56 6.10
C SER A 98 7.27 6.26 7.46
N VAL A 99 6.23 5.40 7.49
CA VAL A 99 5.46 5.11 8.70
C VAL A 99 5.41 3.62 9.04
N LEU A 100 6.32 2.81 8.49
CA LEU A 100 6.42 1.38 8.82
C LEU A 100 6.59 1.14 10.32
N HIS A 101 7.28 2.02 11.04
CA HIS A 101 7.40 1.96 12.49
C HIS A 101 6.03 2.03 13.20
N ARG A 102 5.06 2.79 12.67
CA ARG A 102 3.69 2.84 13.21
C ARG A 102 2.94 1.55 12.94
N PHE A 103 3.08 0.99 11.73
CA PHE A 103 2.53 -0.33 11.41
C PHE A 103 3.12 -1.43 12.30
N GLN A 104 4.42 -1.41 12.59
CA GLN A 104 5.06 -2.40 13.44
C GLN A 104 4.63 -2.25 14.91
N ALA A 105 4.44 -1.02 15.39
CA ALA A 105 3.92 -0.77 16.72
C ALA A 105 2.47 -1.26 16.88
N ALA A 106 1.61 -1.02 15.89
CA ALA A 106 0.22 -1.48 15.91
C ALA A 106 0.09 -3.00 15.68
N PHE A 107 0.97 -3.57 14.84
CA PHE A 107 0.89 -4.97 14.42
C PHE A 107 2.25 -5.67 14.60
N PRO A 108 2.51 -6.32 15.75
CA PRO A 108 3.79 -6.98 16.02
C PRO A 108 4.15 -8.07 15.01
N LYS A 109 3.15 -8.74 14.43
CA LYS A 109 3.31 -9.68 13.30
C LYS A 109 3.09 -8.94 11.96
N LEU A 110 4.10 -8.17 11.56
CA LEU A 110 4.10 -7.39 10.32
C LEU A 110 4.98 -8.04 9.25
N LYS A 111 4.40 -8.31 8.08
CA LYS A 111 5.13 -8.58 6.83
C LYS A 111 5.09 -7.33 5.96
N VAL A 112 6.23 -6.95 5.39
CA VAL A 112 6.34 -5.85 4.43
C VAL A 112 6.53 -6.42 3.03
N ILE A 113 5.72 -6.00 2.07
CA ILE A 113 5.94 -6.24 0.65
C ILE A 113 6.39 -4.92 0.03
N ASN A 114 7.65 -4.83 -0.41
CA ASN A 114 8.20 -3.65 -1.06
C ASN A 114 8.14 -3.82 -2.58
N VAL A 115 7.16 -3.17 -3.22
CA VAL A 115 7.04 -3.16 -4.68
C VAL A 115 7.91 -2.04 -5.23
N THR A 116 8.82 -2.40 -6.12
CA THR A 116 9.73 -1.47 -6.81
C THR A 116 9.58 -1.59 -8.32
N ALA A 117 10.25 -0.70 -9.05
CA ALA A 117 10.50 -0.83 -10.47
C ALA A 117 11.75 0.01 -10.81
N ARG A 118 12.39 -0.30 -11.93
CA ARG A 118 13.49 0.48 -12.51
C ARG A 118 13.06 1.93 -12.69
N ARG A 119 13.98 2.87 -12.47
CA ARG A 119 13.71 4.31 -12.46
C ARG A 119 13.10 4.78 -13.77
N GLU A 120 13.56 4.21 -14.88
CA GLU A 120 13.09 4.52 -16.23
C GLU A 120 11.62 4.11 -16.41
N VAL A 121 11.26 2.93 -15.91
CA VAL A 121 9.87 2.42 -15.93
C VAL A 121 8.96 3.25 -15.04
N LEU A 122 9.43 3.63 -13.84
CA LEU A 122 8.69 4.54 -12.96
C LEU A 122 8.45 5.90 -13.62
N ALA A 123 9.47 6.44 -14.30
CA ALA A 123 9.37 7.71 -14.99
C ALA A 123 8.36 7.65 -16.13
N GLU A 124 8.44 6.63 -16.99
CA GLU A 124 7.48 6.42 -18.08
C GLU A 124 6.04 6.32 -17.56
N ARG A 125 5.80 5.55 -16.49
CA ARG A 125 4.48 5.39 -15.88
C ARG A 125 3.95 6.68 -15.26
N LEU A 126 4.82 7.51 -14.66
CA LEU A 126 4.43 8.79 -14.09
C LEU A 126 4.14 9.83 -15.17
N ILE A 127 4.94 9.89 -16.24
CA ILE A 127 4.73 10.75 -17.40
C ILE A 127 3.41 10.40 -18.09
N ALA A 128 3.13 9.10 -18.30
CA ALA A 128 1.90 8.64 -18.92
C ALA A 128 0.61 9.05 -18.17
N ARG A 129 0.71 9.38 -16.88
CA ARG A 129 -0.42 9.89 -16.08
C ARG A 129 -0.73 11.36 -16.33
N GLY A 130 0.16 12.09 -17.01
CA GLY A 130 -0.07 13.46 -17.47
C GLY A 130 -0.14 14.55 -16.40
N ARG A 131 0.34 14.28 -15.17
CA ARG A 131 0.22 15.21 -14.03
C ARG A 131 1.51 16.00 -13.71
N GLU A 132 2.65 15.59 -14.25
CA GLU A 132 3.98 16.11 -13.91
C GLU A 132 4.85 16.16 -15.17
N SER A 133 5.78 17.12 -15.24
CA SER A 133 6.78 17.17 -16.33
C SER A 133 7.82 16.04 -16.16
N ARG A 134 8.49 15.65 -17.25
CA ARG A 134 9.57 14.64 -17.20
C ARG A 134 10.68 15.03 -16.22
N GLU A 135 11.02 16.30 -16.14
CA GLU A 135 12.07 16.82 -15.25
C GLU A 135 11.65 16.70 -13.77
N ASP A 136 10.41 17.05 -13.44
CA ASP A 136 9.87 16.94 -12.08
C ASP A 136 9.80 15.48 -11.62
N VAL A 137 9.38 14.59 -12.52
CA VAL A 137 9.34 13.14 -12.28
C VAL A 137 10.72 12.60 -11.96
N MET A 138 11.75 12.95 -12.73
CA MET A 138 13.12 12.47 -12.49
C MET A 138 13.68 12.99 -11.17
N LYS A 139 13.54 14.29 -10.88
CA LYS A 139 13.94 14.89 -9.59
C LYS A 139 13.22 14.25 -8.40
N ARG A 140 11.97 13.85 -8.58
CA ARG A 140 11.20 13.13 -7.54
C ARG A 140 11.73 11.72 -7.33
N LEU A 141 12.05 11.00 -8.41
CA LEU A 141 12.61 9.65 -8.33
C LEU A 141 14.01 9.63 -7.72
N GLU A 142 14.85 10.65 -7.96
CA GLU A 142 16.18 10.78 -7.33
C GLU A 142 16.11 10.83 -5.80
N ARG A 143 15.13 11.57 -5.27
CA ARG A 143 14.92 11.72 -3.82
C ARG A 143 14.24 10.50 -3.16
N GLY A 144 13.55 9.68 -3.94
CA GLY A 144 12.88 8.49 -3.45
C GLY A 144 13.86 7.33 -3.25
N SER A 145 14.03 6.88 -2.01
CA SER A 145 14.64 5.56 -1.75
C SER A 145 13.84 4.48 -2.50
N LEU A 146 14.46 3.38 -2.91
CA LEU A 146 13.75 2.19 -3.42
C LEU A 146 13.72 1.04 -2.41
N THR A 147 14.49 1.15 -1.33
CA THR A 147 14.64 0.10 -0.31
C THR A 147 13.87 0.45 0.95
N VAL A 148 13.49 -0.58 1.70
CA VAL A 148 13.02 -0.44 3.08
C VAL A 148 14.26 -0.34 3.98
N GLN A 149 14.26 0.60 4.92
CA GLN A 149 15.36 0.81 5.87
C GLN A 149 14.91 0.37 7.26
N GLY A 150 15.74 -0.38 7.99
CA GLY A 150 15.42 -0.92 9.31
C GLY A 150 15.24 -2.44 9.32
N SER A 151 14.92 -2.99 10.50
CA SER A 151 14.72 -4.44 10.68
C SER A 151 13.24 -4.78 10.53
N TYR A 152 12.86 -5.16 9.31
CA TYR A 152 11.51 -5.64 8.98
C TYR A 152 11.63 -6.99 8.24
N ASP A 153 10.60 -7.83 8.33
CA ASP A 153 10.44 -8.95 7.42
C ASP A 153 9.95 -8.42 6.07
N VAL A 154 10.85 -8.31 5.09
CA VAL A 154 10.58 -7.70 3.78
C VAL A 154 10.62 -8.76 2.67
N ALA A 155 9.63 -8.73 1.78
CA ALA A 155 9.70 -9.34 0.47
C ALA A 155 9.74 -8.25 -0.60
N ASP A 156 10.80 -8.22 -1.41
CA ASP A 156 10.94 -7.26 -2.52
C ASP A 156 10.32 -7.83 -3.80
N ILE A 157 9.50 -7.02 -4.47
CA ILE A 157 8.88 -7.37 -5.76
C ILE A 157 9.30 -6.33 -6.79
N ASP A 158 10.02 -6.77 -7.83
CA ASP A 158 10.36 -5.93 -8.98
C ASP A 158 9.23 -5.97 -10.02
N ASN A 159 8.54 -4.84 -10.19
CA ASN A 159 7.50 -4.63 -11.19
C ASN A 159 8.01 -3.82 -12.40
N SER A 160 9.27 -4.08 -12.81
CA SER A 160 9.86 -3.55 -14.05
C SER A 160 9.51 -4.35 -15.30
N GLY A 161 9.17 -5.62 -15.12
CA GLY A 161 8.76 -6.54 -16.19
C GLY A 161 7.27 -6.40 -16.53
N THR A 162 6.67 -7.53 -16.90
CA THR A 162 5.23 -7.59 -17.14
C THR A 162 4.44 -7.53 -15.84
N LEU A 163 3.21 -7.02 -15.91
CA LEU A 163 2.33 -6.95 -14.75
C LEU A 163 1.95 -8.36 -14.28
N GLU A 164 1.83 -9.31 -15.20
CA GLU A 164 1.52 -10.71 -14.96
C GLU A 164 2.61 -11.42 -14.15
N GLU A 165 3.89 -11.12 -14.41
CA GLU A 165 5.02 -11.65 -13.63
C GLU A 165 4.97 -11.15 -12.19
N ALA A 166 4.92 -9.84 -11.97
CA ALA A 166 4.83 -9.27 -10.63
C ALA A 166 3.54 -9.68 -9.90
N GLY A 167 2.44 -9.85 -10.65
CA GLY A 167 1.17 -10.38 -10.15
C GLY A 167 1.28 -11.81 -9.61
N ARG A 168 2.01 -12.69 -10.30
CA ARG A 168 2.28 -14.05 -9.80
C ARG A 168 3.14 -14.04 -8.53
N VAL A 169 4.14 -13.16 -8.47
CA VAL A 169 5.02 -13.05 -7.29
C VAL A 169 4.24 -12.60 -6.06
N ILE A 170 3.42 -11.53 -6.16
CA ILE A 170 2.65 -11.06 -4.99
C ILE A 170 1.64 -12.10 -4.50
N VAL A 171 1.00 -12.85 -5.41
CA VAL A 171 0.09 -13.95 -5.04
C VAL A 171 0.85 -15.05 -4.31
N ALA A 172 1.98 -15.51 -4.87
CA ALA A 172 2.80 -16.55 -4.24
C ALA A 172 3.27 -16.16 -2.85
N GLU A 173 3.66 -14.89 -2.65
CA GLU A 173 4.06 -14.41 -1.34
C GLU A 173 2.91 -14.41 -0.34
N LEU A 174 1.73 -13.92 -0.72
CA LEU A 174 0.55 -13.95 0.14
C LEU A 174 0.14 -15.39 0.49
N GLU A 175 0.23 -16.33 -0.45
CA GLU A 175 -0.03 -17.74 -0.18
C GLU A 175 0.93 -18.36 0.86
N THR A 176 2.19 -17.92 0.90
CA THR A 176 3.13 -18.44 1.89
C THR A 176 2.75 -18.05 3.32
N LEU A 177 2.02 -16.94 3.48
CA LEU A 177 1.57 -16.42 4.77
C LEU A 177 0.29 -17.10 5.24
N ILE A 178 -0.54 -17.57 4.32
CA ILE A 178 -1.76 -18.34 4.60
C ILE A 178 -1.41 -19.73 5.14
N ARG A 179 -0.34 -20.34 4.66
CA ARG A 179 0.06 -21.73 5.00
C ARG A 179 0.78 -21.85 6.36
N ARG A 180 0.94 -20.75 7.10
CA ARG A 180 1.67 -20.68 8.38
C ARG A 180 0.69 -20.53 9.53
#